data_AF-A0A3D2KHV0-F1
#
_entry.id   AF-A0A3D2KHV0-F1
#
_cell.length_a   1.000
_cell.length_b   1.000
_cell.length_c   1.000
_cell.angle_alpha   90.00
_cell.angle_beta   90.00
_cell.angle_gamma   90.00
#
_symmetry.space_group_name_H-M   'P 1'
#
loop_
_entity.id
_entity.type
_entity.pdbx_description
1 polymer ?
#
loop_
_entity_poly.entity_id
_entity_poly.type
_entity_poly.pdbx_seq_one_letter_code
_entity_poly.pdbx_strand_id
1 'polypeptide(L)'
;MRKIWNGLRYGDFQTRKSIGSVIGFSVAAAVCIVIAGLRGQIMLFVVAMILAVIAIIISQTFTLEDEDFVAEVNHQGEKESVRAVMAQKKSAAARRNAHGTEPGHMEDEISEHMTDKQKERREKENTYQRYSEQELKRVKRRYHVRKDHRPIMIDYSKSYRIKECPAFIWRVHNKVYLLLIEKEPRRICISRDLIRHMGYQPGVRVNMEDEYVAFRKENLVTNVFREYLPDYTESRNHNDPLRMKNLYTIYPDIWLTNRSAYAVMDLLCLHFMPKDKITESEQLNGFFKRIYAANILYRDRVYSIMEYKDSIEQALRDMCYAKMPEREFNTTLEQLVKGRLISDEYANHYREIRRKHVGD
;
A
#
# COMPACT_ATOMS: atom_id res chain seq x y z
N MET A 1 4.82 28.96 1.21
CA MET A 1 3.38 29.29 1.15
C MET A 1 2.50 28.10 0.78
N ARG A 2 2.58 27.49 -0.43
CA ARG A 2 1.74 26.34 -0.83
C ARG A 2 1.83 25.12 0.12
N LYS A 3 3.01 24.81 0.67
CA LYS A 3 3.21 23.72 1.65
C LYS A 3 2.51 23.97 3.00
N ILE A 4 2.52 25.22 3.49
CA ILE A 4 1.86 25.61 4.75
C ILE A 4 0.34 25.55 4.58
N TRP A 5 -0.16 26.03 3.44
CA TRP A 5 -1.58 26.00 3.12
C TRP A 5 -2.10 24.58 2.89
N ASN A 6 -1.32 23.72 2.24
CA ASN A 6 -1.64 22.30 2.08
C ASN A 6 -1.55 21.56 3.42
N GLY A 7 -0.59 21.89 4.30
CA GLY A 7 -0.49 21.34 5.65
C GLY A 7 -1.65 21.77 6.56
N LEU A 8 -2.16 22.99 6.42
CA LEU A 8 -3.33 23.48 7.15
C LEU A 8 -4.63 22.82 6.66
N ARG A 9 -4.75 22.60 5.34
CA ARG A 9 -5.96 22.07 4.70
C ARG A 9 -6.05 20.53 4.73
N TYR A 10 -4.92 19.83 4.66
CA TYR A 10 -4.84 18.36 4.53
C TYR A 10 -4.01 17.67 5.64
N GLY A 11 -3.34 18.41 6.54
CA GLY A 11 -2.54 17.83 7.63
C GLY A 11 -3.38 17.25 8.78
N ASP A 12 -2.74 16.43 9.62
CA ASP A 12 -3.32 15.83 10.83
C ASP A 12 -3.67 16.90 11.89
N PHE A 13 -4.51 16.58 12.88
CA PHE A 13 -4.97 17.54 13.90
C PHE A 13 -3.80 18.14 14.70
N GLN A 14 -2.78 17.33 15.03
CA GLN A 14 -1.55 17.80 15.68
C GLN A 14 -0.75 18.74 14.77
N THR A 15 -0.59 18.41 13.48
CA THR A 15 0.11 19.27 12.51
C THR A 15 -0.61 20.60 12.30
N ARG A 16 -1.95 20.59 12.24
CA ARG A 16 -2.77 21.82 12.14
C ARG A 16 -2.65 22.69 13.39
N LYS A 17 -2.69 22.08 14.59
CA LYS A 17 -2.52 22.80 15.85
C LYS A 17 -1.14 23.45 15.94
N SER A 18 -0.09 22.76 15.53
CA SER A 18 1.28 23.29 15.56
C SER A 18 1.53 24.36 14.51
N ILE A 19 1.08 24.19 13.26
CA ILE A 19 1.16 25.24 12.22
C ILE A 19 0.36 26.48 12.66
N GLY A 20 -0.84 26.28 13.20
CA GLY A 20 -1.66 27.37 13.75
C GLY A 20 -0.98 28.08 14.93
N SER A 21 -0.29 27.34 15.80
CA SER A 21 0.47 27.87 16.93
C SER A 21 1.65 28.74 16.48
N VAL A 22 2.46 28.26 15.52
CA VAL A 22 3.61 29.03 14.99
C VAL A 22 3.14 30.31 14.30
N ILE A 23 2.07 30.24 13.50
CA ILE A 23 1.49 31.42 12.85
C ILE A 23 0.93 32.38 13.92
N GLY A 24 0.20 31.87 14.92
CA GLY A 24 -0.37 32.67 16.00
C GLY A 24 0.69 33.42 16.81
N PHE A 25 1.76 32.72 17.21
CA PHE A 25 2.86 33.34 17.96
C PHE A 25 3.66 34.35 17.13
N SER A 26 3.85 34.09 15.83
CA SER A 26 4.53 35.02 14.93
C SER A 26 3.72 36.31 14.72
N VAL A 27 2.40 36.20 14.56
CA VAL A 27 1.50 37.35 14.44
C VAL A 27 1.44 38.13 15.77
N ALA A 28 1.32 37.44 16.90
CA ALA A 28 1.31 38.07 18.22
C ALA A 28 2.61 38.84 18.49
N ALA A 29 3.77 38.27 18.15
CA ALA A 29 5.06 38.95 18.27
C ALA A 29 5.12 40.23 17.42
N ALA A 30 4.67 40.17 16.15
CA ALA A 30 4.63 41.33 15.27
C ALA A 30 3.73 42.46 15.80
N VAL A 31 2.54 42.12 16.32
CA VAL A 31 1.61 43.10 16.92
C VAL A 31 2.23 43.76 18.16
N CYS A 32 2.87 42.96 19.03
CA CYS A 32 3.54 43.50 20.22
C CYS A 32 4.70 44.44 19.87
N ILE A 33 5.48 44.16 18.81
CA ILE A 33 6.56 45.05 18.34
C ILE A 33 6.00 46.39 17.85
N VAL A 34 4.92 46.38 17.07
CA VAL A 34 4.29 47.61 16.56
C VAL A 34 3.74 48.46 17.71
N ILE A 35 3.06 47.85 18.68
CA ILE A 35 2.51 48.56 19.84
C ILE A 35 3.64 49.10 20.74
N ALA A 36 4.73 48.33 20.92
CA ALA A 36 5.90 48.77 21.69
C ALA A 36 6.55 50.01 21.06
N GLY A 37 6.68 50.04 19.72
CA GLY A 37 7.21 51.19 18.99
C GLY A 37 6.34 52.45 19.09
N LEU A 38 5.02 52.29 19.08
CA LEU A 38 4.07 53.40 19.20
C LEU A 38 3.95 53.96 20.63
N ARG A 39 4.09 53.11 21.66
CA ARG A 39 3.89 53.49 23.07
C ARG A 39 5.19 53.66 23.86
N GLY A 40 6.35 53.38 23.27
CA GLY A 40 7.66 53.45 23.94
C GLY A 40 7.82 52.46 25.10
N GLN A 41 7.01 51.40 25.16
CA GLN A 41 6.99 50.45 26.28
C GLN A 41 7.95 49.28 26.03
N ILE A 42 9.14 49.34 26.64
CA ILE A 42 10.21 48.33 26.52
C ILE A 42 9.76 46.94 26.95
N MET A 43 8.86 46.83 27.95
CA MET A 43 8.35 45.53 28.42
C MET A 43 7.60 44.75 27.33
N LEU A 44 6.86 45.42 26.45
CA LEU A 44 6.14 44.77 25.34
C LEU A 44 7.10 44.24 24.28
N PHE A 45 8.24 44.90 24.09
CA PHE A 45 9.29 44.43 23.20
C PHE A 45 9.96 43.15 23.72
N VAL A 46 10.22 43.07 25.03
CA VAL A 46 10.77 41.87 25.67
C VAL A 46 9.80 40.68 25.54
N VAL A 47 8.50 40.91 25.75
CA VAL A 47 7.46 39.87 25.56
C VAL A 47 7.43 39.39 24.10
N ALA A 48 7.53 40.29 23.13
CA ALA A 48 7.56 39.91 21.72
C ALA A 48 8.77 39.04 21.36
N MET A 49 9.94 39.33 21.93
CA MET A 49 11.15 38.53 21.74
C MET A 49 10.98 37.10 22.28
N ILE A 50 10.36 36.94 23.44
CA ILE A 50 10.08 35.62 24.03
C ILE A 50 9.16 34.81 23.11
N LEU A 51 8.09 35.43 22.60
CA LEU A 51 7.15 34.76 21.69
C LEU A 51 7.83 34.35 20.36
N ALA A 52 8.75 35.18 19.85
CA ALA A 52 9.52 34.85 18.66
C ALA A 52 10.48 33.67 18.89
N VAL A 53 11.16 33.61 20.04
CA VAL A 53 12.04 32.49 20.40
C VAL A 53 11.23 31.19 20.54
N ILE A 54 10.05 31.24 21.17
CA ILE A 54 9.15 30.08 21.27
C ILE A 54 8.73 29.59 19.88
N ALA A 55 8.40 30.50 18.96
CA ALA A 55 8.06 30.14 17.59
C ALA A 55 9.24 29.47 16.84
N ILE A 56 10.47 29.95 17.06
CA ILE A 56 11.69 29.37 16.46
C ILE A 56 11.96 27.97 17.04
N ILE A 57 11.86 27.78 18.36
CA ILE A 57 12.09 26.47 19.01
C ILE A 57 11.11 25.43 18.45
N ILE A 58 9.81 25.78 18.38
CA ILE A 58 8.78 24.89 17.82
C ILE A 58 9.06 24.58 16.35
N SER A 59 9.54 25.56 15.58
CA SER A 59 9.92 25.36 14.17
C SER A 59 11.12 24.43 14.03
N GLN A 60 12.13 24.57 14.91
CA GLN A 60 13.36 23.77 14.86
C GLN A 60 13.14 22.32 15.30
N THR A 61 12.30 22.07 16.31
CA THR A 61 11.91 20.71 16.70
C THR A 61 11.22 19.94 15.57
N PHE A 62 10.54 20.64 14.65
CA PHE A 62 9.90 19.99 13.50
C PHE A 62 10.88 19.76 12.34
N THR A 63 11.90 20.61 12.16
CA THR A 63 12.96 20.38 11.17
C THR A 63 13.94 19.27 11.60
N LEU A 64 14.10 19.03 12.90
CA LEU A 64 14.96 17.97 13.44
C LEU A 64 14.33 16.56 13.41
N GLU A 65 13.01 16.44 13.22
CA GLU A 65 12.38 15.13 12.92
C GLU A 65 12.62 14.68 11.47
N ASP A 66 13.14 15.54 10.59
CA ASP A 66 13.34 15.27 9.16
C ASP A 66 14.81 15.01 8.74
N GLU A 67 15.83 15.26 9.59
CA GLU A 67 17.26 15.05 9.20
C GLU A 67 18.05 13.99 10.00
N ASP A 68 17.57 13.48 11.13
CA ASP A 68 18.26 12.37 11.83
C ASP A 68 17.64 11.00 11.51
N PHE A 69 17.91 10.50 10.30
CA PHE A 69 18.07 9.06 10.07
C PHE A 69 18.87 8.80 8.79
N VAL A 70 20.13 9.24 8.78
CA VAL A 70 21.13 8.65 7.89
C VAL A 70 21.12 7.14 8.15
N ALA A 71 20.85 6.40 7.09
CA ALA A 71 20.69 4.97 7.08
C ALA A 71 21.97 4.25 7.58
N GLU A 72 21.99 3.89 8.85
CA GLU A 72 22.63 2.63 9.24
C GLU A 72 21.61 1.51 9.04
N VAL A 73 21.91 0.66 8.06
CA VAL A 73 21.18 -0.57 7.77
C VAL A 73 21.28 -1.49 9.00
N ASN A 74 20.33 -1.32 9.93
CA ASN A 74 20.30 -2.08 11.16
C ASN A 74 19.58 -3.43 10.94
N HIS A 75 20.34 -4.42 10.46
CA HIS A 75 19.91 -5.83 10.41
C HIS A 75 19.59 -6.44 11.79
N GLN A 76 19.93 -5.75 12.89
CA GLN A 76 19.70 -6.20 14.27
C GLN A 76 18.27 -5.89 14.74
N GLY A 77 17.73 -4.71 14.42
CA GLY A 77 16.33 -4.36 14.76
C GLY A 77 15.29 -5.25 14.08
N GLU A 78 15.58 -5.73 12.86
CA GLU A 78 14.74 -6.68 12.15
C GLU A 78 14.78 -8.07 12.81
N LYS A 79 15.96 -8.55 13.22
CA LYS A 79 16.13 -9.78 14.02
C LYS A 79 15.47 -9.68 15.39
N GLU A 80 15.46 -8.52 16.03
CA GLU A 80 14.76 -8.28 17.30
C GLU A 80 13.25 -8.31 17.14
N SER A 81 12.70 -7.73 16.08
CA SER A 81 11.26 -7.83 15.78
C SER A 81 10.85 -9.28 15.51
N VAL A 82 11.67 -10.05 14.78
CA VAL A 82 11.44 -11.48 14.51
C VAL A 82 11.60 -12.33 15.78
N ARG A 83 12.57 -12.01 16.65
CA ARG A 83 12.76 -12.70 17.95
C ARG A 83 11.65 -12.37 18.95
N ALA A 84 11.17 -11.13 19.01
CA ALA A 84 10.02 -10.74 19.83
C ALA A 84 8.74 -11.47 19.37
N VAL A 85 8.57 -11.65 18.05
CA VAL A 85 7.51 -12.47 17.44
C VAL A 85 7.64 -13.95 17.83
N MET A 86 8.87 -14.48 17.94
CA MET A 86 9.09 -15.85 18.42
C MET A 86 8.80 -16.00 19.93
N ALA A 87 9.19 -15.01 20.76
CA ALA A 87 9.02 -15.06 22.20
C ALA A 87 7.54 -14.98 22.63
N GLN A 88 6.75 -14.10 22.00
CA GLN A 88 5.30 -14.01 22.27
C GLN A 88 4.59 -15.31 21.92
N LYS A 89 4.88 -15.91 20.76
CA LYS A 89 4.23 -17.17 20.35
C LYS A 89 4.61 -18.36 21.25
N LYS A 90 5.84 -18.40 21.77
CA LYS A 90 6.29 -19.42 22.73
C LYS A 90 5.62 -19.27 24.10
N SER A 91 5.43 -18.03 24.57
CA SER A 91 4.69 -17.75 25.82
C SER A 91 3.19 -18.02 25.71
N ALA A 92 2.58 -17.79 24.55
CA ALA A 92 1.18 -18.12 24.28
C ALA A 92 0.95 -19.64 24.17
N ALA A 93 1.92 -20.39 23.62
CA ALA A 93 1.88 -21.85 23.60
C ALA A 93 2.10 -22.45 25.00
N ALA A 94 3.01 -21.89 25.81
CA ALA A 94 3.25 -22.35 27.19
C ALA A 94 2.05 -22.12 28.12
N ARG A 95 1.29 -21.03 27.92
CA ARG A 95 0.06 -20.74 28.69
C ARG A 95 -1.11 -21.66 28.35
N ARG A 96 -1.14 -22.30 27.17
CA ARG A 96 -2.18 -23.27 26.80
C ARG A 96 -1.99 -24.65 27.47
N ASN A 97 -0.79 -24.98 27.94
CA ASN A 97 -0.51 -26.26 28.58
C ASN A 97 -0.70 -26.26 30.10
N ALA A 98 -1.11 -25.13 30.71
CA ALA A 98 -1.13 -24.95 32.16
C ALA A 98 -2.53 -24.73 32.76
N HIS A 99 -3.60 -24.74 31.96
CA HIS A 99 -4.96 -24.61 32.50
C HIS A 99 -5.89 -25.64 31.86
N GLY A 100 -5.87 -26.85 32.44
CA GLY A 100 -6.94 -27.81 32.28
C GLY A 100 -7.90 -27.67 33.45
N THR A 101 -9.13 -27.22 33.19
CA THR A 101 -10.34 -27.65 33.91
C THR A 101 -11.56 -27.28 33.04
N GLU A 102 -12.36 -28.28 32.71
CA GLU A 102 -13.62 -28.27 31.97
C GLU A 102 -14.77 -28.64 32.94
N PRO A 103 -16.08 -28.74 32.55
CA PRO A 103 -16.78 -28.33 31.32
C PRO A 103 -18.21 -27.75 31.57
N GLY A 104 -18.90 -27.37 30.48
CA GLY A 104 -20.37 -27.47 30.36
C GLY A 104 -20.99 -26.40 29.45
N HIS A 105 -21.89 -26.68 28.51
CA HIS A 105 -22.48 -27.92 28.01
C HIS A 105 -23.26 -27.50 26.74
N MET A 106 -22.86 -27.92 25.53
CA MET A 106 -23.71 -28.11 24.32
C MET A 106 -22.95 -28.26 22.98
N GLU A 107 -21.64 -27.98 22.90
CA GLU A 107 -20.89 -28.10 21.63
C GLU A 107 -20.14 -29.44 21.46
N ASP A 108 -20.05 -30.26 22.51
CA ASP A 108 -19.09 -31.38 22.55
C ASP A 108 -19.57 -32.67 21.87
N GLU A 109 -20.87 -32.90 21.71
CA GLU A 109 -21.38 -34.17 21.14
C GLU A 109 -21.17 -34.31 19.61
N ILE A 110 -20.79 -33.22 18.91
CA ILE A 110 -20.47 -33.28 17.46
C ILE A 110 -18.95 -33.38 17.22
N SER A 111 -18.12 -33.19 18.26
CA SER A 111 -16.67 -33.04 18.15
C SER A 111 -15.89 -34.37 18.06
N GLU A 112 -16.44 -35.45 18.59
CA GLU A 112 -15.70 -36.73 18.75
C GLU A 112 -15.54 -37.53 17.46
N HIS A 113 -16.36 -37.30 16.43
CA HIS A 113 -16.26 -38.01 15.14
C HIS A 113 -15.57 -37.25 14.01
N MET A 114 -15.04 -36.05 14.28
CA MET A 114 -14.38 -35.27 13.23
C MET A 114 -12.91 -35.64 13.08
N THR A 115 -12.51 -35.90 11.83
CA THR A 115 -11.09 -36.08 11.45
C THR A 115 -10.27 -34.82 11.75
N ASP A 116 -8.96 -34.97 11.99
CA ASP A 116 -8.06 -33.83 12.28
C ASP A 116 -8.10 -32.75 11.19
N LYS A 117 -8.27 -33.15 9.92
CA LYS A 117 -8.44 -32.23 8.79
C LYS A 117 -9.72 -31.40 8.89
N GLN A 118 -10.82 -31.99 9.35
CA GLN A 118 -12.08 -31.26 9.55
C GLN A 118 -11.99 -30.28 10.71
N LYS A 119 -11.30 -30.66 11.80
CA LYS A 119 -11.04 -29.76 12.94
C LYS A 119 -10.20 -28.56 12.51
N GLU A 120 -9.08 -28.78 11.82
CA GLU A 120 -8.21 -27.69 11.32
C GLU A 120 -8.97 -26.76 10.37
N ARG A 121 -9.80 -27.32 9.48
CA ARG A 121 -10.61 -26.53 8.54
C ARG A 121 -11.64 -25.68 9.28
N ARG A 122 -12.34 -26.23 10.27
CA ARG A 122 -13.33 -25.51 11.09
C ARG A 122 -12.68 -24.38 11.90
N GLU A 123 -11.47 -24.61 12.42
CA GLU A 123 -10.70 -23.54 13.08
C GLU A 123 -10.37 -22.39 12.13
N LYS A 124 -9.93 -22.69 10.90
CA LYS A 124 -9.66 -21.69 9.86
C LYS A 124 -10.92 -20.91 9.48
N GLU A 125 -12.05 -21.59 9.28
CA GLU A 125 -13.35 -20.98 8.99
C GLU A 125 -13.82 -20.04 10.12
N ASN A 126 -13.43 -20.33 11.36
CA ASN A 126 -13.81 -19.55 12.53
C ASN A 126 -12.83 -18.42 12.89
N THR A 127 -11.75 -18.23 12.12
CA THR A 127 -10.65 -17.29 12.45
C THR A 127 -11.14 -15.87 12.77
N TYR A 128 -12.15 -15.38 12.05
CA TYR A 128 -12.58 -13.98 12.12
C TYR A 128 -13.85 -13.72 12.94
N GLN A 129 -14.50 -14.75 13.50
CA GLN A 129 -15.81 -14.61 14.16
C GLN A 129 -15.84 -13.64 15.35
N ARG A 130 -14.72 -13.53 16.06
CA ARG A 130 -14.59 -12.65 17.22
C ARG A 130 -14.60 -11.16 16.88
N TYR A 131 -14.41 -10.79 15.61
CA TYR A 131 -14.27 -9.39 15.21
C TYR A 131 -15.66 -8.77 15.00
N SER A 132 -16.18 -8.14 16.05
CA SER A 132 -17.27 -7.17 15.93
C SER A 132 -16.75 -5.82 15.44
N GLU A 133 -17.65 -4.90 15.08
CA GLU A 133 -17.25 -3.53 14.71
C GLU A 133 -16.50 -2.81 15.82
N GLN A 134 -16.92 -3.02 17.08
CA GLN A 134 -16.27 -2.41 18.24
C GLN A 134 -14.88 -2.97 18.43
N GLU A 135 -14.70 -4.29 18.28
CA GLU A 135 -13.38 -4.94 18.36
C GLU A 135 -12.47 -4.47 17.24
N LEU A 136 -12.94 -4.39 15.99
CA LEU A 136 -12.14 -3.88 14.89
C LEU A 136 -11.72 -2.42 15.12
N LYS A 137 -12.63 -1.57 15.62
CA LYS A 137 -12.33 -0.18 16.01
C LYS A 137 -11.33 -0.11 17.17
N ARG A 138 -11.42 -1.01 18.15
CA ARG A 138 -10.46 -1.10 19.28
C ARG A 138 -9.07 -1.51 18.77
N VAL A 139 -8.99 -2.52 17.90
CA VAL A 139 -7.74 -2.98 17.29
C VAL A 139 -7.10 -1.88 16.46
N LYS A 140 -7.86 -1.20 15.57
CA LYS A 140 -7.35 -0.07 14.78
C LYS A 140 -6.78 1.04 15.66
N ARG A 141 -7.45 1.38 16.76
CA ARG A 141 -6.96 2.37 17.74
C ARG A 141 -5.70 1.90 18.44
N ARG A 142 -5.67 0.66 18.95
CA ARG A 142 -4.50 0.06 19.62
C ARG A 142 -3.24 0.12 18.75
N TYR A 143 -3.39 -0.16 17.46
CA TYR A 143 -2.28 -0.18 16.51
C TYR A 143 -2.02 1.16 15.79
N HIS A 144 -2.73 2.22 16.17
CA HIS A 144 -2.57 3.57 15.62
C HIS A 144 -2.74 3.61 14.09
N VAL A 145 -3.73 2.87 13.58
CA VAL A 145 -4.04 2.84 12.15
C VAL A 145 -4.48 4.23 11.70
N ARG A 146 -3.82 4.77 10.66
CA ARG A 146 -4.12 6.08 10.10
C ARG A 146 -5.46 6.09 9.35
N LYS A 147 -6.05 7.27 9.14
CA LYS A 147 -7.37 7.39 8.49
C LYS A 147 -7.34 7.01 7.01
N ASP A 148 -6.22 7.27 6.33
CA ASP A 148 -5.93 6.97 4.93
C ASP A 148 -5.45 5.53 4.70
N HIS A 149 -5.61 4.64 5.69
CA HIS A 149 -5.34 3.23 5.53
C HIS A 149 -6.18 2.63 4.41
N ARG A 150 -5.63 1.63 3.72
CA ARG A 150 -6.32 0.90 2.66
C ARG A 150 -6.50 -0.56 3.07
N PRO A 151 -7.67 -1.16 2.87
CA PRO A 151 -7.81 -2.60 3.00
C PRO A 151 -7.07 -3.29 1.84
N ILE A 152 -6.43 -4.40 2.14
CA ILE A 152 -5.73 -5.25 1.17
C ILE A 152 -5.88 -6.71 1.58
N MET A 153 -5.60 -7.60 0.64
CA MET A 153 -5.49 -9.04 0.85
C MET A 153 -4.06 -9.50 0.56
N ILE A 154 -3.43 -10.08 1.58
CA ILE A 154 -2.11 -10.71 1.45
C ILE A 154 -2.34 -12.19 1.21
N ASP A 155 -1.90 -12.66 0.05
CA ASP A 155 -2.00 -14.06 -0.34
C ASP A 155 -0.98 -14.92 0.41
N TYR A 156 0.27 -14.46 0.44
CA TYR A 156 1.37 -15.21 1.01
C TYR A 156 2.55 -14.32 1.43
N SER A 157 3.26 -14.70 2.49
CA SER A 157 4.63 -14.28 2.74
C SER A 157 5.35 -15.33 3.58
N LYS A 158 6.51 -15.78 3.11
CA LYS A 158 7.34 -16.75 3.82
C LYS A 158 8.01 -16.09 5.03
N SER A 159 8.58 -14.91 4.83
CA SER A 159 9.34 -14.15 5.81
C SER A 159 8.48 -13.77 7.01
N TYR A 160 7.23 -13.39 6.75
CA TYR A 160 6.27 -13.01 7.80
C TYR A 160 5.30 -14.13 8.19
N ARG A 161 5.42 -15.33 7.62
CA ARG A 161 4.55 -16.49 7.86
C ARG A 161 3.06 -16.14 7.70
N ILE A 162 2.74 -15.48 6.60
CA ILE A 162 1.38 -15.08 6.25
C ILE A 162 0.86 -16.04 5.18
N LYS A 163 -0.39 -16.46 5.33
CA LYS A 163 -1.16 -17.15 4.30
C LYS A 163 -2.59 -16.60 4.33
N GLU A 164 -3.06 -16.08 3.20
CA GLU A 164 -4.44 -15.65 2.94
C GLU A 164 -5.03 -14.77 4.05
N CYS A 165 -4.38 -13.63 4.30
CA CYS A 165 -4.68 -12.76 5.43
C CYS A 165 -5.17 -11.38 4.98
N PRO A 166 -6.36 -10.94 5.42
CA PRO A 166 -6.80 -9.56 5.25
C PRO A 166 -5.94 -8.62 6.11
N ALA A 167 -5.59 -7.47 5.55
CA ALA A 167 -4.76 -6.50 6.24
C ALA A 167 -5.15 -5.06 5.91
N PHE A 168 -4.80 -4.14 6.80
CA PHE A 168 -4.82 -2.71 6.51
C PHE A 168 -3.39 -2.22 6.28
N ILE A 169 -3.16 -1.49 5.18
CA ILE A 169 -1.88 -0.87 4.86
C ILE A 169 -1.97 0.65 5.00
N TRP A 170 -0.95 1.28 5.57
CA TRP A 170 -0.81 2.74 5.56
C TRP A 170 0.67 3.14 5.59
N ARG A 171 0.94 4.40 5.23
CA ARG A 171 2.29 4.95 5.20
C ARG A 171 2.42 6.08 6.22
N VAL A 172 3.57 6.15 6.89
CA VAL A 172 3.97 7.30 7.71
C VAL A 172 5.44 7.60 7.40
N HIS A 173 5.73 8.78 6.86
CA HIS A 173 7.06 9.17 6.39
C HIS A 173 7.70 8.10 5.49
N ASN A 174 8.85 7.55 5.91
CA ASN A 174 9.60 6.51 5.22
C ASN A 174 9.24 5.07 5.68
N LYS A 175 8.13 4.89 6.40
CA LYS A 175 7.70 3.58 6.91
C LYS A 175 6.33 3.19 6.35
N VAL A 176 6.20 1.93 5.97
CA VAL A 176 4.96 1.29 5.55
C VAL A 176 4.55 0.31 6.62
N TYR A 177 3.31 0.42 7.07
CA TYR A 177 2.74 -0.42 8.11
C TYR A 177 1.65 -1.31 7.54
N LEU A 178 1.63 -2.55 8.00
CA LEU A 178 0.60 -3.53 7.69
C LEU A 178 0.02 -4.03 9.01
N LEU A 179 -1.29 -3.89 9.20
CA LEU A 179 -2.01 -4.52 10.30
C LEU A 179 -2.72 -5.75 9.77
N LEU A 180 -2.18 -6.92 10.12
CA LEU A 180 -2.73 -8.22 9.79
C LEU A 180 -3.92 -8.54 10.71
N ILE A 181 -5.04 -8.90 10.11
CA ILE A 181 -6.24 -9.33 10.83
C ILE A 181 -6.18 -10.85 10.90
N GLU A 182 -5.60 -11.37 11.99
CA GLU A 182 -5.47 -12.81 12.29
C GLU A 182 -6.21 -13.14 13.60
N LYS A 183 -6.11 -14.38 14.11
CA LYS A 183 -6.57 -14.72 15.48
C LYS A 183 -5.84 -13.91 16.56
N GLU A 184 -4.70 -13.30 16.28
CA GLU A 184 -4.12 -12.25 17.12
C GLU A 184 -3.62 -11.17 16.16
N PRO A 185 -4.15 -9.92 16.22
CA PRO A 185 -3.78 -8.93 15.21
C PRO A 185 -2.30 -8.59 15.37
N ARG A 186 -1.60 -8.53 14.26
CA ARG A 186 -0.14 -8.35 14.21
C ARG A 186 0.19 -7.18 13.31
N ARG A 187 1.11 -6.31 13.75
CA ARG A 187 1.60 -5.18 12.93
C ARG A 187 2.99 -5.48 12.39
N ILE A 188 3.17 -5.32 11.09
CA ILE A 188 4.46 -5.34 10.40
C ILE A 188 4.83 -3.91 10.02
N CYS A 189 6.13 -3.60 10.07
CA CYS A 189 6.69 -2.31 9.68
C CYS A 189 7.83 -2.55 8.71
N ILE A 190 7.82 -1.88 7.57
CA ILE A 190 8.80 -2.03 6.49
C ILE A 190 9.28 -0.64 6.10
N SER A 191 10.59 -0.47 5.85
CA SER A 191 11.08 0.77 5.25
C SER A 191 10.56 0.92 3.82
N ARG A 192 10.06 2.10 3.47
CA ARG A 192 9.58 2.42 2.13
C ARG A 192 10.71 2.29 1.11
N ASP A 193 11.97 2.54 1.48
CA ASP A 193 13.15 2.43 0.61
C ASP A 193 13.41 1.00 0.09
N LEU A 194 12.94 0.01 0.84
CA LEU A 194 13.06 -1.40 0.47
C LEU A 194 12.02 -1.79 -0.59
N ILE A 195 10.87 -1.10 -0.63
CA ILE A 195 9.76 -1.41 -1.55
C ILE A 195 9.92 -0.62 -2.85
N ARG A 196 10.90 -0.91 -3.69
CA ARG A 196 11.20 -0.01 -4.83
C ARG A 196 10.20 -0.07 -5.98
N HIS A 197 9.68 -1.26 -6.28
CA HIS A 197 8.79 -1.52 -7.41
C HIS A 197 7.71 -2.53 -7.01
N MET A 198 6.61 -2.53 -7.76
CA MET A 198 5.61 -3.58 -7.66
C MET A 198 6.04 -4.77 -8.52
N GLY A 199 6.29 -5.93 -7.91
CA GLY A 199 6.59 -7.16 -8.63
C GLY A 199 5.32 -7.86 -9.14
N TYR A 200 5.50 -8.86 -10.01
CA TYR A 200 4.42 -9.60 -10.66
C TYR A 200 4.72 -11.10 -10.67
N GLN A 201 3.72 -11.92 -10.33
CA GLN A 201 3.76 -13.38 -10.35
C GLN A 201 2.51 -13.90 -11.08
N PRO A 202 2.57 -14.07 -12.41
CA PRO A 202 1.43 -14.55 -13.19
C PRO A 202 1.26 -16.07 -13.08
N GLY A 203 0.01 -16.53 -13.21
CA GLY A 203 -0.27 -17.95 -13.44
C GLY A 203 -0.04 -18.86 -12.24
N VAL A 204 -0.19 -18.34 -11.01
CA VAL A 204 -0.06 -19.14 -9.79
C VAL A 204 -1.22 -20.13 -9.74
N ARG A 205 -0.89 -21.43 -9.82
CA ARG A 205 -1.86 -22.53 -9.79
C ARG A 205 -2.47 -22.66 -8.40
N VAL A 206 -3.77 -22.88 -8.35
CA VAL A 206 -4.51 -22.97 -7.08
C VAL A 206 -5.41 -24.20 -7.01
N ASN A 207 -5.58 -24.72 -5.80
CA ASN A 207 -6.65 -25.64 -5.46
C ASN A 207 -7.78 -24.86 -4.79
N MET A 208 -8.93 -24.74 -5.47
CA MET A 208 -10.08 -23.97 -4.95
C MET A 208 -10.62 -24.52 -3.61
N GLU A 209 -10.39 -25.80 -3.31
CA GLU A 209 -10.80 -26.40 -2.04
C GLU A 209 -10.00 -25.90 -0.83
N ASP A 210 -8.79 -25.37 -1.07
CA ASP A 210 -7.87 -24.91 -0.03
C ASP A 210 -7.73 -23.39 0.02
N GLU A 211 -8.21 -22.68 -1.02
CA GLU A 211 -8.13 -21.23 -1.13
C GLU A 211 -9.14 -20.50 -0.23
N TYR A 212 -8.63 -19.56 0.57
CA TYR A 212 -9.39 -18.59 1.37
C TYR A 212 -10.50 -19.25 2.21
N VAL A 213 -10.20 -20.37 2.87
CA VAL A 213 -11.16 -21.15 3.65
C VAL A 213 -11.90 -20.27 4.68
N ALA A 214 -11.19 -19.34 5.32
CA ALA A 214 -11.77 -18.39 6.29
C ALA A 214 -12.86 -17.47 5.71
N PHE A 215 -12.92 -17.31 4.38
CA PHE A 215 -13.92 -16.49 3.68
C PHE A 215 -15.17 -17.27 3.27
N ARG A 216 -15.24 -18.58 3.55
CA ARG A 216 -16.44 -19.40 3.31
C ARG A 216 -17.58 -19.09 4.26
N LYS A 217 -17.27 -18.61 5.47
CA LYS A 217 -18.25 -18.21 6.46
C LYS A 217 -18.39 -16.71 6.51
N GLU A 218 -19.61 -16.22 6.38
CA GLU A 218 -19.88 -14.78 6.45
C GLU A 218 -19.72 -14.23 7.86
N ASN A 219 -19.03 -13.10 7.96
CA ASN A 219 -18.86 -12.27 9.15
C ASN A 219 -18.42 -10.86 8.73
N LEU A 220 -18.28 -9.95 9.70
CA LEU A 220 -17.90 -8.57 9.43
C LEU A 220 -16.60 -8.45 8.62
N VAL A 221 -15.55 -9.17 9.02
CA VAL A 221 -14.23 -9.10 8.35
C VAL A 221 -14.35 -9.65 6.93
N THR A 222 -14.95 -10.82 6.75
CA THR A 222 -15.07 -11.40 5.41
C THR A 222 -15.89 -10.53 4.48
N ASN A 223 -16.91 -9.84 4.99
CA ASN A 223 -17.74 -8.93 4.19
C ASN A 223 -16.96 -7.67 3.77
N VAL A 224 -16.19 -7.08 4.69
CA VAL A 224 -15.35 -5.90 4.39
C VAL A 224 -14.24 -6.24 3.40
N PHE A 225 -13.66 -7.43 3.49
CA PHE A 225 -12.49 -7.79 2.69
C PHE A 225 -12.81 -8.60 1.42
N ARG A 226 -14.09 -8.92 1.18
CA ARG A 226 -14.53 -9.77 0.06
C ARG A 226 -14.09 -9.24 -1.30
N GLU A 227 -14.16 -7.93 -1.49
CA GLU A 227 -13.78 -7.26 -2.75
C GLU A 227 -12.28 -7.34 -3.07
N TYR A 228 -11.44 -7.68 -2.08
CA TYR A 228 -9.99 -7.80 -2.23
C TYR A 228 -9.52 -9.23 -2.50
N LEU A 229 -10.45 -10.20 -2.59
CA LEU A 229 -10.11 -11.58 -2.98
C LEU A 229 -9.58 -11.63 -4.43
N PRO A 230 -8.71 -12.60 -4.76
CA PRO A 230 -8.13 -12.65 -6.10
C PRO A 230 -9.17 -13.03 -7.15
N ASP A 231 -9.00 -12.51 -8.37
CA ASP A 231 -9.68 -13.08 -9.53
C ASP A 231 -9.00 -14.38 -9.98
N TYR A 232 -9.80 -15.34 -10.42
CA TYR A 232 -9.32 -16.60 -10.97
C TYR A 232 -9.56 -16.67 -12.47
N THR A 233 -8.58 -17.22 -13.17
CA THR A 233 -8.65 -17.53 -14.59
C THR A 233 -8.55 -19.04 -14.79
N GLU A 234 -9.26 -19.56 -15.78
CA GLU A 234 -9.17 -20.97 -16.14
C GLU A 234 -7.96 -21.19 -17.06
N SER A 235 -7.26 -22.31 -16.86
CA SER A 235 -6.23 -22.75 -17.78
C SER A 235 -6.85 -23.03 -19.15
N ARG A 236 -6.15 -22.64 -20.24
CA ARG A 236 -6.59 -22.90 -21.62
C ARG A 236 -6.57 -24.39 -22.00
N ASN A 237 -6.01 -25.25 -21.14
CA ASN A 237 -5.94 -26.68 -21.39
C ASN A 237 -7.15 -27.38 -20.75
N HIS A 238 -8.08 -27.86 -21.58
CA HIS A 238 -9.32 -28.50 -21.14
C HIS A 238 -9.12 -29.77 -20.29
N ASN A 239 -7.93 -30.38 -20.35
CA ASN A 239 -7.55 -31.59 -19.60
C ASN A 239 -6.88 -31.29 -18.24
N ASP A 240 -6.64 -30.03 -17.89
CA ASP A 240 -6.08 -29.63 -16.60
C ASP A 240 -6.88 -28.44 -16.04
N PRO A 241 -7.95 -28.70 -15.26
CA PRO A 241 -8.88 -27.66 -14.78
C PRO A 241 -8.28 -26.75 -13.71
N LEU A 242 -6.96 -26.77 -13.52
CA LEU A 242 -6.27 -25.92 -12.55
C LEU A 242 -6.58 -24.45 -12.84
N ARG A 243 -7.30 -23.83 -11.91
CA ARG A 243 -7.48 -22.38 -11.87
C ARG A 243 -6.16 -21.73 -11.52
N MET A 244 -5.96 -20.55 -12.08
CA MET A 244 -4.77 -19.74 -11.85
C MET A 244 -5.18 -18.35 -11.39
N LYS A 245 -4.37 -17.76 -10.52
CA LYS A 245 -4.46 -16.35 -10.13
C LYS A 245 -3.14 -15.65 -10.44
N ASN A 246 -3.22 -14.34 -10.65
CA ASN A 246 -2.03 -13.49 -10.75
C ASN A 246 -1.84 -12.75 -9.41
N LEU A 247 -0.60 -12.66 -8.96
CA LEU A 247 -0.24 -12.02 -7.70
C LEU A 247 0.78 -10.92 -7.95
N TYR A 248 0.82 -9.96 -7.02
CA TYR A 248 1.74 -8.83 -7.04
C TYR A 248 2.60 -8.85 -5.80
N THR A 249 3.82 -8.35 -5.87
CA THR A 249 4.76 -8.48 -4.74
C THR A 249 5.35 -7.16 -4.29
N ILE A 250 5.44 -7.00 -2.96
CA ILE A 250 6.23 -5.96 -2.29
C ILE A 250 7.25 -6.61 -1.34
N TYR A 251 8.29 -5.86 -0.99
CA TYR A 251 9.52 -6.37 -0.35
C TYR A 251 9.32 -7.27 0.90
N PRO A 252 10.15 -8.32 1.08
CA PRO A 252 10.89 -9.04 0.03
C PRO A 252 9.98 -10.07 -0.68
N ASP A 253 8.89 -10.47 -0.05
CA ASP A 253 8.07 -11.61 -0.43
C ASP A 253 6.60 -11.49 0.00
N ILE A 254 6.08 -10.27 0.20
CA ILE A 254 4.66 -10.07 0.51
C ILE A 254 3.87 -10.09 -0.79
N TRP A 255 3.14 -11.17 -0.99
CA TRP A 255 2.31 -11.41 -2.17
C TRP A 255 0.90 -10.90 -1.91
N LEU A 256 0.41 -10.08 -2.81
CA LEU A 256 -0.85 -9.38 -2.78
C LEU A 256 -1.73 -9.89 -3.90
N THR A 257 -3.04 -9.92 -3.67
CA THR A 257 -4.01 -10.18 -4.73
C THR A 257 -4.03 -9.06 -5.76
N ASN A 258 -4.43 -9.37 -7.00
CA ASN A 258 -4.62 -8.36 -8.04
C ASN A 258 -5.58 -7.23 -7.60
N ARG A 259 -6.67 -7.56 -6.92
CA ARG A 259 -7.62 -6.58 -6.35
C ARG A 259 -7.03 -5.64 -5.30
N SER A 260 -5.90 -6.01 -4.69
CA SER A 260 -5.19 -5.17 -3.73
C SER A 260 -4.05 -4.36 -4.36
N ALA A 261 -3.61 -4.74 -5.55
CA ALA A 261 -2.40 -4.19 -6.17
C ALA A 261 -2.51 -2.68 -6.41
N TYR A 262 -3.63 -2.21 -6.96
CA TYR A 262 -3.85 -0.79 -7.23
C TYR A 262 -3.76 0.06 -5.97
N ALA A 263 -4.47 -0.36 -4.91
CA ALA A 263 -4.47 0.33 -3.64
C ALA A 263 -3.05 0.49 -3.08
N VAL A 264 -2.20 -0.52 -3.20
CA VAL A 264 -0.81 -0.46 -2.74
C VAL A 264 0.07 0.38 -3.67
N MET A 265 -0.08 0.24 -4.99
CA MET A 265 0.69 1.04 -5.95
C MET A 265 0.43 2.53 -5.78
N ASP A 266 -0.84 2.94 -5.65
CA ASP A 266 -1.21 4.34 -5.51
C ASP A 266 -0.80 4.89 -4.13
N LEU A 267 -0.99 4.14 -3.04
CA LEU A 267 -0.55 4.56 -1.69
C LEU A 267 0.97 4.81 -1.61
N LEU A 268 1.75 3.93 -2.26
CA LEU A 268 3.19 3.94 -2.16
C LEU A 268 3.85 4.67 -3.34
N CYS A 269 3.11 5.03 -4.38
CA CYS A 269 3.62 5.54 -5.66
C CYS A 269 4.63 4.55 -6.28
N LEU A 270 4.23 3.29 -6.44
CA LEU A 270 5.09 2.25 -7.03
C LEU A 270 4.95 2.22 -8.55
N HIS A 271 6.10 2.04 -9.22
CA HIS A 271 6.11 1.68 -10.63
C HIS A 271 5.93 0.17 -10.80
N PHE A 272 5.15 -0.19 -11.81
CA PHE A 272 4.97 -1.56 -12.25
C PHE A 272 5.68 -1.77 -13.59
N MET A 273 6.57 -2.76 -13.60
CA MET A 273 7.19 -3.27 -14.82
C MET A 273 7.38 -4.77 -14.60
N PRO A 274 6.65 -5.63 -15.31
CA PRO A 274 6.84 -7.08 -15.18
C PRO A 274 8.26 -7.44 -15.63
N LYS A 275 8.78 -8.58 -15.17
CA LYS A 275 10.06 -9.14 -15.63
C LYS A 275 9.76 -10.31 -16.54
N ASP A 276 9.72 -10.04 -17.83
CA ASP A 276 9.38 -11.01 -18.86
C ASP A 276 10.13 -10.73 -20.16
N LYS A 277 9.97 -11.61 -21.16
CA LYS A 277 10.63 -11.50 -22.46
C LYS A 277 10.36 -10.18 -23.19
N ILE A 278 9.23 -9.51 -22.93
CA ILE A 278 8.85 -8.27 -23.61
C ILE A 278 9.56 -7.09 -22.97
N THR A 279 9.50 -7.00 -21.64
CA THR A 279 10.12 -5.93 -20.86
C THR A 279 11.65 -6.01 -20.82
N GLU A 280 12.20 -7.21 -20.93
CA GLU A 280 13.65 -7.44 -21.03
C GLU A 280 14.19 -7.28 -22.46
N SER A 281 13.33 -7.27 -23.49
CA SER A 281 13.76 -7.13 -24.88
C SER A 281 14.38 -5.75 -25.15
N GLU A 282 15.59 -5.71 -25.71
CA GLU A 282 16.26 -4.48 -26.15
C GLU A 282 15.66 -3.92 -27.45
N GLN A 283 14.93 -4.75 -28.21
CA GLN A 283 14.30 -4.34 -29.48
C GLN A 283 13.06 -3.45 -29.26
N LEU A 284 12.50 -3.47 -28.06
CA LEU A 284 11.32 -2.70 -27.69
C LEU A 284 11.75 -1.52 -26.83
N ASN A 285 11.29 -0.32 -27.18
CA ASN A 285 11.62 0.86 -26.41
C ASN A 285 10.80 0.99 -25.12
N GLY A 286 11.18 1.95 -24.28
CA GLY A 286 10.55 2.19 -22.98
C GLY A 286 9.06 2.54 -23.08
N PHE A 287 8.63 3.22 -24.15
CA PHE A 287 7.22 3.59 -24.34
C PHE A 287 6.34 2.38 -24.63
N PHE A 288 6.80 1.48 -25.51
CA PHE A 288 6.12 0.21 -25.75
C PHE A 288 5.97 -0.57 -24.44
N LYS A 289 7.05 -0.70 -23.67
CA LYS A 289 7.06 -1.43 -22.39
C LYS A 289 6.11 -0.84 -21.35
N ARG A 290 6.04 0.48 -21.25
CA ARG A 290 5.08 1.18 -20.36
C ARG A 290 3.63 0.87 -20.72
N ILE A 291 3.28 0.95 -22.01
CA ILE A 291 1.94 0.66 -22.51
C ILE A 291 1.59 -0.83 -22.32
N TYR A 292 2.55 -1.72 -22.60
CA TYR A 292 2.40 -3.15 -22.35
C TYR A 292 2.13 -3.46 -20.87
N ALA A 293 2.88 -2.85 -19.95
CA ALA A 293 2.68 -3.00 -18.52
C ALA A 293 1.31 -2.48 -18.07
N ALA A 294 0.86 -1.33 -18.57
CA ALA A 294 -0.48 -0.80 -18.31
C ALA A 294 -1.59 -1.75 -18.81
N ASN A 295 -1.41 -2.37 -19.97
CA ASN A 295 -2.37 -3.34 -20.51
C ASN A 295 -2.43 -4.63 -19.66
N ILE A 296 -1.32 -5.07 -19.06
CA ILE A 296 -1.36 -6.17 -18.07
C ILE A 296 -2.23 -5.77 -16.87
N LEU A 297 -1.98 -4.61 -16.28
CA LEU A 297 -2.74 -4.12 -15.13
C LEU A 297 -4.24 -3.99 -15.45
N TYR A 298 -4.59 -3.54 -16.66
CA TYR A 298 -5.98 -3.45 -17.09
C TYR A 298 -6.63 -4.84 -17.27
N ARG A 299 -5.95 -5.76 -17.98
CA ARG A 299 -6.47 -7.12 -18.18
C ARG A 299 -6.65 -7.89 -16.89
N ASP A 300 -5.79 -7.63 -15.91
CA ASP A 300 -5.82 -8.24 -14.59
C ASP A 300 -6.72 -7.47 -13.60
N ARG A 301 -7.53 -6.52 -14.10
CA ARG A 301 -8.49 -5.70 -13.33
C ARG A 301 -7.87 -4.92 -12.17
N VAL A 302 -6.57 -4.65 -12.25
CA VAL A 302 -5.88 -3.74 -11.33
C VAL A 302 -6.19 -2.30 -11.72
N TYR A 303 -6.14 -1.99 -13.02
CA TYR A 303 -6.61 -0.71 -13.55
C TYR A 303 -8.07 -0.80 -13.97
N SER A 304 -8.82 0.25 -13.62
CA SER A 304 -10.06 0.61 -14.29
C SER A 304 -9.80 1.04 -15.74
N ILE A 305 -10.86 1.12 -16.53
CA ILE A 305 -10.77 1.63 -17.91
C ILE A 305 -10.25 3.07 -17.97
N MET A 306 -10.55 3.90 -16.96
CA MET A 306 -10.08 5.29 -16.90
C MET A 306 -8.59 5.35 -16.63
N GLU A 307 -8.11 4.64 -15.61
CA GLU A 307 -6.67 4.58 -15.27
C GLU A 307 -5.84 4.01 -16.42
N TYR A 308 -6.38 3.00 -17.12
CA TYR A 308 -5.75 2.47 -18.31
C TYR A 308 -5.64 3.54 -19.40
N LYS A 309 -6.74 4.22 -19.75
CA LYS A 309 -6.73 5.29 -20.77
C LYS A 309 -5.75 6.40 -20.42
N ASP A 310 -5.79 6.90 -19.19
CA ASP A 310 -4.89 7.97 -18.72
C ASP A 310 -3.42 7.53 -18.82
N SER A 311 -3.12 6.28 -18.45
CA SER A 311 -1.78 5.72 -18.55
C SER A 311 -1.28 5.61 -20.00
N ILE A 312 -2.15 5.18 -20.92
CA ILE A 312 -1.84 5.09 -22.36
C ILE A 312 -1.64 6.48 -22.97
N GLU A 313 -2.56 7.42 -22.71
CA GLU A 313 -2.47 8.78 -23.21
C GLU A 313 -1.21 9.48 -22.71
N GLN A 314 -0.88 9.35 -21.42
CA GLN A 314 0.34 9.92 -20.88
C GLN A 314 1.58 9.35 -21.57
N ALA A 315 1.65 8.02 -21.76
CA ALA A 315 2.79 7.38 -22.41
C ALA A 315 2.94 7.82 -23.88
N LEU A 316 1.84 7.94 -24.63
CA LEU A 316 1.85 8.37 -26.03
C LEU A 316 2.18 9.87 -26.16
N ARG A 317 1.64 10.71 -25.27
CA ARG A 317 2.00 12.13 -25.20
C ARG A 317 3.48 12.29 -24.90
N ASP A 318 4.01 11.64 -23.86
CA ASP A 318 5.43 11.67 -23.52
C ASP A 318 6.29 11.24 -24.72
N MET A 319 5.85 10.23 -25.48
CA MET A 319 6.54 9.73 -26.66
C MET A 319 6.55 10.75 -27.81
N CYS A 320 5.49 11.55 -27.98
CA CYS A 320 5.45 12.63 -28.98
C CYS A 320 6.48 13.74 -28.69
N TYR A 321 6.69 14.08 -27.42
CA TYR A 321 7.62 15.14 -26.99
C TYR A 321 9.04 14.61 -26.70
N ALA A 322 9.25 13.30 -26.76
CA ALA A 322 10.55 12.71 -26.54
C ALA A 322 11.54 13.02 -27.67
N LYS A 323 12.79 13.33 -27.30
CA LYS A 323 13.92 13.46 -28.23
C LYS A 323 14.29 12.08 -28.78
N MET A 324 13.59 11.64 -29.82
CA MET A 324 13.83 10.37 -30.50
C MET A 324 13.71 10.53 -32.02
N PRO A 325 14.35 9.69 -32.84
CA PRO A 325 14.20 9.73 -34.29
C PRO A 325 12.76 9.43 -34.74
N GLU A 326 12.31 10.07 -35.82
CA GLU A 326 10.96 9.85 -36.37
C GLU A 326 10.74 8.38 -36.79
N ARG A 327 11.77 7.74 -37.33
CA ARG A 327 11.74 6.30 -37.65
C ARG A 327 11.42 5.46 -36.41
N GLU A 328 12.08 5.72 -35.29
CA GLU A 328 11.86 4.99 -34.04
C GLU A 328 10.42 5.19 -33.52
N PHE A 329 9.93 6.43 -33.56
CA PHE A 329 8.55 6.77 -33.19
C PHE A 329 7.52 5.98 -34.01
N ASN A 330 7.65 5.99 -35.35
CA ASN A 330 6.72 5.30 -36.24
C ASN A 330 6.78 3.78 -36.06
N THR A 331 7.98 3.21 -35.95
CA THR A 331 8.15 1.77 -35.66
C THR A 331 7.50 1.39 -34.33
N THR A 332 7.61 2.23 -33.30
CA THR A 332 6.97 1.99 -32.00
C THR A 332 5.45 1.96 -32.12
N LEU A 333 4.85 2.93 -32.83
CA LEU A 333 3.41 2.96 -33.06
C LEU A 333 2.92 1.73 -33.83
N GLU A 334 3.64 1.32 -34.87
CA GLU A 334 3.32 0.10 -35.63
C GLU A 334 3.39 -1.15 -34.76
N GLN A 335 4.41 -1.26 -33.89
CA GLN A 335 4.53 -2.34 -32.93
C GLN A 335 3.36 -2.34 -31.94
N LEU A 336 2.95 -1.18 -31.43
CA LEU A 336 1.81 -1.04 -30.51
C LEU A 336 0.48 -1.48 -31.15
N VAL A 337 0.24 -1.09 -32.40
CA VAL A 337 -0.94 -1.51 -33.19
C VAL A 337 -0.89 -3.03 -33.43
N LYS A 338 0.24 -3.55 -33.92
CA LYS A 338 0.41 -4.99 -34.20
C LYS A 338 0.23 -5.83 -32.94
N GLY A 339 0.68 -5.31 -31.80
CA GLY A 339 0.48 -5.89 -30.47
C GLY A 339 -0.95 -5.77 -29.92
N ARG A 340 -1.86 -5.10 -30.65
CA ARG A 340 -3.24 -4.78 -30.23
C ARG A 340 -3.29 -4.04 -28.88
N LEU A 341 -2.31 -3.18 -28.64
CA LEU A 341 -2.22 -2.36 -27.43
C LEU A 341 -2.93 -1.02 -27.62
N ILE A 342 -2.96 -0.52 -28.86
CA ILE A 342 -3.70 0.67 -29.30
C ILE A 342 -4.40 0.38 -30.65
N SER A 343 -5.38 1.21 -31.02
CA SER A 343 -6.01 1.15 -32.35
C SER A 343 -5.20 1.91 -33.40
N ASP A 344 -5.43 1.59 -34.68
CA ASP A 344 -4.87 2.34 -35.81
C ASP A 344 -5.26 3.82 -35.79
N GLU A 345 -6.51 4.12 -35.39
CA GLU A 345 -7.00 5.51 -35.25
C GLU A 345 -6.16 6.29 -34.22
N TYR A 346 -5.88 5.68 -33.06
CA TYR A 346 -5.02 6.28 -32.05
C TYR A 346 -3.60 6.51 -32.59
N ALA A 347 -3.03 5.52 -33.29
CA ALA A 347 -1.71 5.67 -33.87
C ALA A 347 -1.65 6.84 -34.88
N ASN A 348 -2.67 6.99 -35.74
CA ASN A 348 -2.76 8.09 -36.69
C ASN A 348 -2.88 9.46 -36.01
N HIS A 349 -3.70 9.56 -34.97
CA HIS A 349 -3.84 10.79 -34.18
C HIS A 349 -2.50 11.28 -33.60
N TYR A 350 -1.71 10.39 -32.99
CA TYR A 350 -0.42 10.76 -32.41
C TYR A 350 0.67 11.04 -33.46
N ARG A 351 0.60 10.44 -34.66
CA ARG A 351 1.44 10.85 -35.80
C ARG A 351 1.19 12.30 -36.20
N GLU A 352 -0.08 12.71 -36.28
CA GLU A 352 -0.44 14.08 -36.63
C GLU A 352 0.04 15.09 -35.57
N ILE A 353 -0.14 14.76 -34.28
CA ILE A 353 0.36 15.60 -33.17
C ILE A 353 1.88 15.81 -33.30
N ARG A 354 2.63 14.74 -33.56
CA ARG A 354 4.09 14.83 -33.65
C ARG A 354 4.55 15.65 -34.85
N ARG A 355 3.89 15.53 -36.01
CA ARG A 355 4.21 16.37 -37.19
C ARG A 355 4.03 17.85 -36.92
N LYS A 356 2.96 18.22 -36.21
CA LYS A 356 2.71 19.62 -35.81
C LYS A 356 3.80 20.14 -34.87
N HIS A 357 4.40 19.27 -34.06
CA HIS A 357 5.45 19.67 -33.11
C HIS A 357 6.86 19.73 -33.72
N VAL A 358 7.14 18.92 -34.74
CA VAL A 358 8.46 18.88 -35.43
C VAL A 358 8.51 19.84 -36.63
N GLY A 359 7.35 20.34 -37.08
CA GLY A 359 7.22 21.32 -38.16
C GLY A 359 7.39 22.78 -37.73
N ASP A 360 7.51 23.05 -36.43
CA ASP A 360 7.98 24.31 -35.82
C ASP A 360 9.45 24.15 -35.41
#